data_AF-A0A495JVX3-F1
#
_entry.id   AF-A0A495JVX3-F1
#
_cell.length_a   1.000
_cell.length_b   1.000
_cell.length_c   1.000
_cell.angle_alpha   90.00
_cell.angle_beta   90.00
_cell.angle_gamma   90.00
#
_symmetry.space_group_name_H-M   'P 1'
#
loop_
_entity.id
_entity.type
_entity.pdbx_description
1 polymer ?
#
loop_
_entity_poly.entity_id
_entity_poly.type
_entity_poly.pdbx_seq_one_letter_code
_entity_poly.pdbx_strand_id
1 'polypeptide(L)' 'MDLAYLDAGSGSLIVQAVIGGAAGVAVAAKLYWRRLFGRFRRQPAEKD' A
#
# COMPACT_ATOMS: atom_id res chain seq x y z
N MET A 1 -22.28 26.37 13.36
CA MET A 1 -23.09 26.00 12.20
C MET A 1 -22.27 26.39 10.99
N ASP A 2 -21.64 25.51 10.23
CA ASP A 2 -21.51 24.08 10.32
C ASP A 2 -20.12 23.73 9.81
N LEU A 3 -19.55 22.70 10.41
CA LEU A 3 -18.31 22.10 9.95
C LEU A 3 -18.45 21.88 8.44
N ALA A 4 -17.59 22.54 7.67
CA ALA A 4 -17.37 22.34 6.23
C ALA A 4 -16.87 20.90 5.89
N TYR A 5 -17.25 19.94 6.72
CA TYR A 5 -17.13 18.50 6.64
C TYR A 5 -18.33 17.86 5.91
N LEU A 6 -19.27 18.69 5.44
CA LEU A 6 -20.57 18.29 4.92
C LEU A 6 -20.90 18.92 3.56
N ASP A 7 -19.91 19.10 2.67
CA ASP A 7 -20.24 19.01 1.24
C ASP A 7 -20.10 17.55 0.84
N ALA A 8 -21.20 16.90 0.49
CA ALA A 8 -21.31 15.45 0.28
C ALA A 8 -20.37 14.89 -0.80
N GLY A 9 -19.68 15.76 -1.57
CA GLY A 9 -18.59 15.37 -2.47
C GLY A 9 -17.25 15.10 -1.77
N SER A 10 -16.96 15.73 -0.63
CA SER A 10 -15.62 15.74 -0.03
C SER A 10 -15.32 14.50 0.83
N GLY A 11 -16.30 13.96 1.55
CA GLY A 11 -16.12 12.74 2.36
C GLY A 11 -15.85 11.48 1.52
N SER A 12 -16.47 11.39 0.34
CA SER A 12 -16.32 10.26 -0.59
C SER A 12 -14.90 10.20 -1.18
N LEU A 13 -14.31 11.34 -1.49
CA LEU A 13 -12.95 11.42 -2.07
C LEU A 13 -11.88 10.94 -1.09
N ILE A 14 -12.02 11.27 0.20
CA ILE A 14 -11.08 10.79 1.22
C ILE A 14 -11.19 9.27 1.36
N VAL A 15 -12.40 8.73 1.42
CA VAL A 15 -12.62 7.28 1.50
C VAL A 15 -12.09 6.57 0.25
N GLN A 16 -12.34 7.11 -0.95
CA GLN A 16 -11.79 6.58 -2.20
C GLN A 16 -10.27 6.65 -2.26
N ALA A 17 -9.66 7.74 -1.80
CA ALA A 17 -8.20 7.87 -1.74
C ALA A 17 -7.58 6.88 -0.75
N VAL A 18 -8.24 6.63 0.39
CA VAL A 18 -7.80 5.62 1.37
C VAL A 18 -7.91 4.21 0.79
N ILE A 19 -9.04 3.86 0.17
CA ILE A 19 -9.25 2.53 -0.44
C ILE A 19 -8.30 2.32 -1.62
N GLY A 20 -8.21 3.30 -2.53
CA GLY A 20 -7.32 3.27 -3.69
C GLY A 20 -5.85 3.23 -3.29
N GLY A 21 -5.47 4.02 -2.28
CA GLY A 21 -4.13 4.05 -1.71
C GLY A 21 -3.77 2.70 -1.07
N ALA A 22 -4.65 2.13 -0.24
CA ALA A 22 -4.45 0.82 0.38
C ALA A 22 -4.32 -0.30 -0.66
N ALA A 23 -5.18 -0.30 -1.68
CA ALA A 23 -5.10 -1.26 -2.78
C ALA A 23 -3.78 -1.12 -3.57
N GLY A 24 -3.37 0.11 -3.87
CA GLY A 24 -2.10 0.40 -4.55
C GLY A 24 -0.88 -0.07 -3.74
N VAL A 25 -0.85 0.21 -2.44
CA VAL A 25 0.22 -0.26 -1.54
C VAL A 25 0.25 -1.79 -1.47
N ALA A 26 -0.90 -2.45 -1.35
CA ALA A 26 -0.96 -3.92 -1.32
C ALA A 26 -0.43 -4.55 -2.61
N VAL A 27 -0.78 -3.99 -3.77
CA VAL A 27 -0.29 -4.47 -5.08
C VAL A 27 1.21 -4.21 -5.23
N ALA A 28 1.68 -3.01 -4.87
CA ALA A 28 3.10 -2.68 -4.90
C ALA A 28 3.91 -3.61 -4.00
N ALA A 29 3.46 -3.81 -2.75
CA ALA A 29 4.07 -4.74 -1.82
C ALA A 29 4.11 -6.17 -2.39
N LYS A 30 3.00 -6.66 -2.98
CA LYS A 30 2.93 -7.99 -3.59
C LYS A 30 3.87 -8.16 -4.78
N LEU A 31 3.97 -7.15 -5.65
CA LEU A 31 4.86 -7.18 -6.81
C LEU A 31 6.34 -7.17 -6.37
N TYR A 32 6.68 -6.31 -5.42
CA TYR A 32 8.03 -6.19 -4.89
C TYR A 32 8.40 -7.31 -3.93
N TRP A 33 7.44 -8.05 -3.37
CA TRP A 33 7.69 -9.20 -2.51
C TRP A 33 8.63 -10.21 -3.17
N ARG A 34 8.40 -10.55 -4.45
CA ARG A 34 9.29 -11.46 -5.19
C ARG A 34 10.70 -10.89 -5.38
N ARG A 35 10.86 -9.57 -5.51
CA ARG A 35 12.17 -8.91 -5.68
C ARG A 35 12.92 -8.79 -4.36
N LEU A 36 12.21 -8.47 -3.27
CA LEU A 36 12.77 -8.33 -1.93
C LEU A 36 13.16 -9.71 -1.37
N PHE A 37 12.25 -10.67 -1.39
CA PHE A 37 12.50 -12.04 -0.91
C PHE A 37 13.36 -12.86 -1.89
N GLY A 38 13.28 -12.61 -3.20
CA GLY A 38 14.14 -13.27 -4.19
C GLY A 38 15.61 -12.86 -4.10
N ARG A 39 15.91 -11.66 -3.56
CA ARG A 39 17.27 -11.29 -3.18
C ARG A 39 17.67 -11.84 -1.82
N PHE A 40 16.74 -11.91 -0.87
CA PHE A 40 17.01 -12.48 0.45
C PHE A 40 17.36 -13.98 0.39
N ARG A 41 16.79 -14.72 -0.57
CA ARG A 41 17.08 -16.16 -0.77
C ARG A 41 18.41 -16.45 -1.49
N ARG A 42 19.18 -15.42 -1.86
CA ARG A 42 20.51 -15.54 -2.50
C ARG A 42 21.69 -15.38 -1.54
N GLN A 43 21.47 -15.51 -0.23
CA GLN A 43 22.56 -15.89 0.66
C GLN A 43 22.48 -17.41 0.83
N PRO A 44 23.17 -18.21 0.00
CA PRO A 44 23.64 -19.48 0.53
C PRO A 44 24.44 -19.10 1.77
N ALA A 45 23.97 -19.56 2.92
CA ALA A 45 24.83 -19.68 4.07
C ALA A 45 25.89 -20.70 3.64
N GLU A 46 26.94 -20.20 2.98
CA GLU A 46 28.22 -20.86 2.90
C GLU A 46 28.62 -21.06 4.37
N LYS A 47 28.43 -22.29 4.85
CA LYS A 47 28.98 -22.75 6.11
C LYS A 47 29.91 -23.88 5.71
N ASP A 48 31.20 -23.52 5.68
CA ASP A 48 32.34 -24.44 5.76
C ASP A 48 32.15 -25.49 6.87
#